data_AF-A0A8J8JEC1-F1
#
_entry.id   AF-A0A8J8JEC1-F1
#
_cell.length_a   1.000
_cell.length_b   1.000
_cell.length_c   1.000
_cell.angle_alpha   90.00
_cell.angle_beta   90.00
_cell.angle_gamma   90.00
#
_symmetry.space_group_name_H-M   'P 1'
#
loop_
_entity.id
_entity.type
_entity.pdbx_description
1 polymer ?
#
loop_
_entity_poly.entity_id
_entity_poly.type
_entity_poly.pdbx_seq_one_letter_code
_entity_poly.pdbx_strand_id
1 'polypeptide(L)'
;MGKLFGTFGVRGIANEKITPEFALKMGMAFGTMLKREGREKPLVVVGRDTRVSGEMLKEALISGLLSVGCDVIDVGVAPTPAIQFACRYFKADGGAAITASHNPPEYNGIKLLEPNGMGLKKERETVVEELFFNEDFDRAKWDEIGDVRKEDIIRPYLDAIKSRVDVEAIRKRKPFVVVDTSNGAGSLTLPYLLRELGCKVVSVNAHPDGHFPARNPEPNEENLKDFMKVVKALGADFGVAQDGDADRAVFIDENGNFVQGDKTFALVADAVLRENGGGLLVTTVATSYLLDDIAKRNNAKVMRTRVGDLIVARALLEHDGTIGGEENGGVIFPDFVLGRDGAMTAAK
;
A
#
# COMPACT_ATOMS: atom_id res chain seq x y z
N MET A 1 -2.85 25.67 15.97
CA MET A 1 -1.93 24.70 15.34
C MET A 1 -2.63 24.16 14.10
N GLY A 2 -1.97 24.19 12.94
CA GLY A 2 -2.55 23.65 11.70
C GLY A 2 -2.59 22.12 11.74
N LYS A 3 -3.45 21.52 10.93
CA LYS A 3 -3.54 20.07 10.76
C LYS A 3 -3.20 19.71 9.32
N LEU A 4 -2.22 18.82 9.11
CA LEU A 4 -1.75 18.37 7.80
C LEU A 4 -2.32 17.00 7.44
N PHE A 5 -2.20 16.03 8.34
CA PHE A 5 -2.51 14.64 8.07
C PHE A 5 -4.01 14.36 8.11
N GLY A 6 -4.47 13.60 7.13
CA GLY A 6 -5.83 13.08 7.04
C GLY A 6 -5.99 11.75 7.78
N THR A 7 -6.73 10.83 7.16
CA THR A 7 -6.88 9.45 7.66
C THR A 7 -5.55 8.70 7.60
N PHE A 8 -4.93 8.67 6.42
CA PHE A 8 -3.58 8.13 6.19
C PHE A 8 -2.80 9.03 5.21
N GLY A 9 -1.82 9.77 5.75
CA GLY A 9 -0.99 10.70 5.00
C GLY A 9 -1.67 12.03 4.70
N VAL A 10 -1.00 12.84 3.88
CA VAL A 10 -1.47 14.15 3.40
C VAL A 10 -1.56 14.15 1.87
N ARG A 11 -2.62 14.75 1.33
CA ARG A 11 -2.86 14.84 -0.12
C ARG A 11 -3.31 16.24 -0.52
N GLY A 12 -3.12 16.55 -1.80
CA GLY A 12 -3.58 17.78 -2.45
C GLY A 12 -3.09 17.87 -3.89
N ILE A 13 -3.48 18.93 -4.60
CA ILE A 13 -3.02 19.21 -5.96
C ILE A 13 -1.53 19.54 -5.92
N ALA A 14 -0.76 18.92 -6.81
CA ALA A 14 0.66 19.15 -6.97
C ALA A 14 0.93 20.59 -7.43
N ASN A 15 1.98 21.22 -6.90
CA ASN A 15 2.31 22.65 -7.11
C ASN A 15 1.27 23.66 -6.59
N GLU A 16 0.19 23.23 -5.93
CA GLU A 16 -0.72 24.12 -5.20
C GLU A 16 -0.59 23.92 -3.69
N LYS A 17 -1.05 22.76 -3.19
CA LYS A 17 -0.91 22.39 -1.78
C LYS A 17 0.33 21.52 -1.55
N ILE A 18 0.60 20.60 -2.48
CA ILE A 18 1.73 19.67 -2.40
C ILE A 18 2.82 20.18 -3.33
N THR A 19 3.66 21.07 -2.80
CA THR A 19 4.76 21.71 -3.51
C THR A 19 6.11 21.04 -3.18
N PRO A 20 7.20 21.31 -3.93
CA PRO A 20 8.53 20.86 -3.53
C PRO A 20 8.91 21.31 -2.11
N GLU A 21 8.59 22.55 -1.72
CA GLU A 21 8.85 23.10 -0.39
C GLU A 21 8.08 22.34 0.70
N PHE A 22 6.83 21.94 0.40
CA PHE A 22 6.04 21.09 1.29
C PHE A 22 6.74 19.74 1.52
N ALA A 23 7.18 19.07 0.45
CA ALA A 23 7.86 17.77 0.55
C ALA A 23 9.21 17.89 1.28
N LEU A 24 9.99 18.94 0.99
CA LEU A 24 11.24 19.25 1.68
C LEU A 24 11.02 19.38 3.18
N LYS A 25 10.08 20.23 3.60
CA LYS A 25 9.74 20.45 5.02
C LYS A 25 9.23 19.17 5.68
N MET A 26 8.44 18.36 4.97
CA MET A 26 7.97 17.08 5.48
C MET A 26 9.14 16.12 5.77
N GLY A 27 10.12 16.06 4.87
CA GLY A 27 11.32 15.23 5.04
C GLY A 27 12.17 15.70 6.23
N MET A 28 12.38 17.01 6.35
CA MET A 28 13.11 17.59 7.48
C MET A 28 12.42 17.33 8.83
N ALA A 29 11.10 17.53 8.90
CA ALA A 29 10.31 17.28 10.11
C ALA A 29 10.35 15.80 10.51
N PHE A 30 10.14 14.89 9.55
CA PHE A 30 10.15 13.46 9.82
C PHE A 30 11.53 12.96 10.26
N GLY A 31 12.61 13.38 9.58
CA GLY A 31 13.97 13.01 9.96
C GLY A 31 14.38 13.57 11.33
N THR A 32 13.98 14.80 11.63
CA THR A 32 14.20 15.42 12.96
C THR A 32 13.50 14.62 14.06
N MET A 33 12.23 14.24 13.85
CA MET A 33 11.50 13.41 14.80
C MET A 33 12.23 12.08 15.06
N LEU A 34 12.68 11.38 14.01
CA LEU A 34 13.42 10.12 14.15
C LEU A 34 14.70 10.29 14.97
N LYS A 35 15.45 11.37 14.78
CA LYS A 35 16.65 11.68 15.57
C LYS A 35 16.32 11.93 17.04
N ARG A 36 15.27 12.70 17.32
CA ARG A 36 14.83 13.02 18.69
C ARG A 36 14.30 11.80 19.45
N GLU A 37 13.89 10.74 18.75
CA GLU A 37 13.57 9.43 19.33
C GLU A 37 14.82 8.57 19.64
N GLY A 38 16.04 9.12 19.48
CA GLY A 38 17.30 8.49 19.87
C GLY A 38 18.02 7.75 18.74
N ARG A 39 17.68 8.00 17.47
CA ARG A 39 18.37 7.42 16.31
C ARG A 39 19.46 8.39 15.84
N GLU A 40 20.73 8.02 16.02
CA GLU A 40 21.86 8.90 15.67
C GLU A 40 21.90 9.23 14.17
N LYS A 41 21.77 8.22 13.30
CA LYS A 41 21.70 8.36 11.85
C LYS A 41 20.52 7.55 11.29
N PRO A 42 19.28 8.09 11.28
CA PRO A 42 18.11 7.32 10.92
C PRO A 42 18.15 6.84 9.46
N LEU A 43 17.70 5.63 9.19
CA LEU A 43 17.53 5.10 7.83
C LEU A 43 16.07 5.19 7.39
N VAL A 44 15.78 5.85 6.27
CA VAL A 44 14.42 6.05 5.75
C VAL A 44 14.27 5.46 4.34
N VAL A 45 13.25 4.63 4.15
CA VAL A 45 12.87 4.16 2.81
C VAL A 45 11.97 5.19 2.13
N VAL A 46 12.26 5.56 0.89
CA VAL A 46 11.42 6.47 0.09
C VAL A 46 11.05 5.79 -1.21
N GLY A 47 9.76 5.78 -1.54
CA GLY A 47 9.25 5.31 -2.83
C GLY A 47 8.07 6.15 -3.32
N ARG A 48 7.62 5.91 -4.55
CA ARG A 48 6.49 6.63 -5.15
C ARG A 48 5.61 5.76 -6.06
N ASP A 49 4.42 6.24 -6.35
CA ASP A 49 3.60 5.73 -7.45
C ASP A 49 4.02 6.31 -8.81
N THR A 50 3.20 6.11 -9.85
CA THR A 50 3.51 6.52 -11.23
C THR A 50 3.22 7.98 -11.55
N ARG A 51 2.66 8.76 -10.61
CA ARG A 51 2.23 10.15 -10.86
C ARG A 51 3.36 11.00 -11.40
N VAL A 52 3.04 11.86 -12.37
CA VAL A 52 4.00 12.73 -13.07
C VAL A 52 4.76 13.63 -12.08
N SER A 53 4.07 14.18 -11.08
CA SER A 53 4.68 15.04 -10.05
C SER A 53 5.55 14.29 -9.04
N GLY A 54 5.53 12.95 -9.05
CA GLY A 54 6.15 12.12 -8.03
C GLY A 54 7.68 12.21 -7.99
N GLU A 55 8.34 12.33 -9.15
CA GLU A 55 9.81 12.44 -9.19
C GLU A 55 10.29 13.75 -8.53
N MET A 56 9.69 14.88 -8.91
CA MET A 56 9.98 16.19 -8.32
C MET A 56 9.79 16.20 -6.80
N LEU A 57 8.66 15.66 -6.32
CA LEU A 57 8.37 15.61 -4.87
C LEU A 57 9.31 14.68 -4.13
N LYS A 58 9.74 13.59 -4.77
CA LYS A 58 10.70 12.62 -4.20
C LYS A 58 12.06 13.24 -4.01
N GLU A 59 12.59 13.94 -5.01
CA GLU A 59 13.87 14.64 -4.87
C GLU A 59 13.83 15.68 -3.74
N ALA A 60 12.72 16.43 -3.60
CA ALA A 60 12.56 17.40 -2.52
C ALA A 60 12.48 16.74 -1.13
N LEU A 61 11.69 15.67 -0.98
CA LEU A 61 11.58 14.92 0.27
C LEU A 61 12.92 14.33 0.70
N ILE A 62 13.63 13.69 -0.24
CA ILE A 62 14.95 13.10 0.00
C ILE A 62 15.94 14.19 0.42
N SER A 63 16.00 15.30 -0.31
CA SER A 63 16.85 16.45 0.07
C SER A 63 16.60 16.90 1.51
N GLY A 64 15.32 16.96 1.93
CA GLY A 64 14.93 17.30 3.29
C GLY A 64 15.48 16.32 4.32
N LEU A 65 15.32 15.01 4.07
CA LEU A 65 15.82 13.93 4.93
C LEU A 65 17.35 13.95 5.07
N LEU A 66 18.08 14.05 3.96
CA LEU A 66 19.55 14.09 3.97
C LEU A 66 20.07 15.31 4.74
N SER A 67 19.40 16.46 4.60
CA SER A 67 19.79 17.72 5.25
C SER A 67 19.68 17.70 6.79
N VAL A 68 18.89 16.78 7.34
CA VAL A 68 18.78 16.56 8.80
C VAL A 68 19.57 15.33 9.26
N GLY A 69 20.31 14.66 8.37
CA GLY A 69 21.23 13.58 8.70
C GLY A 69 20.62 12.17 8.62
N CYS A 70 19.49 12.00 7.93
CA CYS A 70 18.95 10.66 7.65
C CYS A 70 19.61 10.06 6.41
N ASP A 71 19.99 8.78 6.47
CA ASP A 71 20.31 7.99 5.29
C ASP A 71 19.01 7.55 4.59
N VAL A 72 19.04 7.46 3.26
CA VAL A 72 17.87 7.17 2.44
C VAL A 72 18.09 5.98 1.52
N ILE A 73 17.09 5.09 1.45
CA ILE A 73 16.96 4.09 0.40
C ILE A 73 15.83 4.54 -0.54
N ASP A 74 16.17 4.96 -1.75
CA ASP A 74 15.22 5.26 -2.83
C ASP A 74 14.85 3.95 -3.55
N VAL A 75 13.62 3.47 -3.33
CA VAL A 75 13.08 2.27 -3.99
C VAL A 75 12.39 2.56 -5.32
N GLY A 76 12.46 3.81 -5.80
CA GLY A 76 11.90 4.22 -7.08
C GLY A 76 10.38 4.14 -7.13
N VAL A 77 9.85 3.64 -8.25
CA VAL A 77 8.42 3.44 -8.47
C VAL A 77 8.04 2.04 -7.99
N ALA A 78 7.14 1.94 -7.02
CA ALA A 78 6.66 0.68 -6.49
C ALA A 78 5.26 0.84 -5.86
N PRO A 79 4.45 -0.23 -5.76
CA PRO A 79 3.22 -0.20 -4.99
C PRO A 79 3.45 0.30 -3.56
N THR A 80 2.49 1.03 -2.98
CA THR A 80 2.52 1.41 -1.56
C THR A 80 2.82 0.21 -0.65
N PRO A 81 2.16 -0.97 -0.78
CA PRO A 81 2.50 -2.12 0.05
C PRO A 81 3.94 -2.65 -0.16
N ALA A 82 4.53 -2.49 -1.34
CA ALA A 82 5.92 -2.84 -1.57
C ALA A 82 6.89 -1.87 -0.85
N ILE A 83 6.54 -0.58 -0.77
CA ILE A 83 7.28 0.42 0.01
C ILE A 83 7.14 0.12 1.52
N GLN A 84 5.95 -0.28 1.98
CA GLN A 84 5.74 -0.72 3.37
C GLN A 84 6.55 -1.98 3.69
N PHE A 85 6.57 -2.96 2.78
CA PHE A 85 7.41 -4.15 2.88
C PHE A 85 8.90 -3.80 2.96
N ALA A 86 9.36 -2.85 2.14
CA ALA A 86 10.74 -2.38 2.11
C ALA A 86 11.23 -1.86 3.47
N CYS A 87 10.38 -1.16 4.23
CA CYS A 87 10.73 -0.67 5.58
C CYS A 87 11.20 -1.83 6.47
N ARG A 88 10.45 -2.92 6.51
CA ARG A 88 10.81 -4.12 7.28
C ARG A 88 12.02 -4.84 6.67
N TYR A 89 12.03 -4.98 5.34
CA TYR A 89 13.07 -5.71 4.61
C TYR A 89 14.46 -5.11 4.84
N PHE A 90 14.57 -3.78 4.76
CA PHE A 90 15.82 -3.05 5.00
C PHE A 90 16.06 -2.68 6.47
N LYS A 91 15.16 -3.07 7.38
CA LYS A 91 15.19 -2.70 8.80
C LYS A 91 15.32 -1.17 8.98
N ALA A 92 14.56 -0.43 8.18
CA ALA A 92 14.54 1.02 8.22
C ALA A 92 13.82 1.54 9.48
N ASP A 93 14.10 2.79 9.82
CA ASP A 93 13.56 3.47 11.00
C ASP A 93 12.24 4.18 10.71
N GLY A 94 11.90 4.23 9.43
CA GLY A 94 10.63 4.69 8.91
C GLY A 94 10.62 4.62 7.39
N GLY A 95 9.54 5.11 6.81
CA GLY A 95 9.45 5.25 5.36
C GLY A 95 8.50 6.34 4.93
N ALA A 96 8.55 6.65 3.64
CA ALA A 96 7.64 7.58 3.01
C ALA A 96 7.24 7.10 1.61
N ALA A 97 5.94 7.04 1.35
CA ALA A 97 5.39 6.78 0.03
C ALA A 97 4.79 8.07 -0.54
N ILE A 98 5.26 8.47 -1.73
CA ILE A 98 4.75 9.64 -2.46
C ILE A 98 3.65 9.17 -3.39
N THR A 99 2.41 9.47 -3.03
CA THR A 99 1.23 8.99 -3.72
C THR A 99 -0.02 9.75 -3.27
N ALA A 100 -0.98 9.89 -4.19
CA ALA A 100 -2.38 10.19 -3.86
C ALA A 100 -3.33 9.01 -4.17
N SER A 101 -2.82 7.78 -4.23
CA SER A 101 -3.57 6.55 -4.42
C SER A 101 -4.49 6.64 -5.64
N HIS A 102 -5.81 6.65 -5.44
CA HIS A 102 -6.82 6.68 -6.49
C HIS A 102 -7.26 8.07 -6.97
N ASN A 103 -6.74 9.15 -6.39
CA ASN A 103 -7.12 10.50 -6.78
C ASN A 103 -6.76 10.79 -8.27
N PRO A 104 -7.39 11.79 -8.91
CA PRO A 104 -7.04 12.21 -10.27
C PRO A 104 -5.55 12.57 -10.48
N PRO A 105 -5.03 12.60 -11.72
CA PRO A 105 -3.60 12.75 -12.03
C PRO A 105 -2.91 13.96 -11.39
N GLU A 106 -3.61 15.09 -11.25
CA GLU A 106 -3.12 16.35 -10.71
C GLU A 106 -2.84 16.31 -9.19
N TYR A 107 -3.41 15.32 -8.48
CA TYR A 107 -3.16 15.13 -7.06
C TYR A 107 -1.84 14.41 -6.81
N ASN A 108 -1.20 14.70 -5.69
CA ASN A 108 -0.18 13.85 -5.09
C ASN A 108 -0.25 13.97 -3.56
N GLY A 109 0.66 13.30 -2.85
CA GLY A 109 0.65 13.25 -1.40
C GLY A 109 1.84 12.52 -0.81
N ILE A 110 1.89 12.48 0.51
CA ILE A 110 2.95 11.80 1.27
C ILE A 110 2.28 10.98 2.38
N LYS A 111 2.55 9.68 2.39
CA LYS A 111 2.24 8.75 3.48
C LYS A 111 3.51 8.47 4.26
N LEU A 112 3.56 8.79 5.55
CA LEU A 112 4.68 8.41 6.42
C LEU A 112 4.43 7.04 7.04
N LEU A 113 5.50 6.29 7.27
CA LEU A 113 5.48 4.90 7.70
C LEU A 113 6.33 4.69 8.95
N GLU A 114 5.85 3.81 9.82
CA GLU A 114 6.57 3.24 10.96
C GLU A 114 7.73 2.33 10.49
N PRO A 115 8.70 1.99 11.38
CA PRO A 115 9.76 1.01 11.07
C PRO A 115 9.22 -0.34 10.56
N ASN A 116 8.05 -0.76 11.03
CA ASN A 116 7.40 -1.99 10.61
C ASN A 116 6.58 -1.84 9.31
N GLY A 117 6.65 -0.69 8.64
CA GLY A 117 5.95 -0.40 7.40
C GLY A 117 4.48 -0.02 7.55
N MET A 118 3.88 -0.08 8.75
CA MET A 118 2.52 0.43 8.99
C MET A 118 2.49 1.95 8.79
N GLY A 119 1.33 2.54 8.48
CA GLY A 119 1.20 4.01 8.49
C GLY A 119 1.54 4.61 9.86
N LEU A 120 2.14 5.80 9.83
CA LEU A 120 2.66 6.49 11.01
C LEU A 120 1.58 6.67 12.09
N LYS A 121 1.96 6.44 13.35
CA LYS A 121 1.06 6.59 14.49
C LYS A 121 0.65 8.07 14.67
N LYS A 122 -0.62 8.32 15.03
CA LYS A 122 -1.18 9.67 15.24
C LYS A 122 -0.36 10.53 16.21
N GLU A 123 0.19 9.91 17.23
CA GLU A 123 1.05 10.55 18.23
C GLU A 123 2.35 11.09 17.59
N ARG A 124 2.94 10.31 16.67
CA ARG A 124 4.12 10.70 15.88
C ARG A 124 3.77 11.68 14.75
N GLU A 125 2.62 11.49 14.09
CA GLU A 125 2.10 12.47 13.11
C GLU A 125 1.96 13.86 13.73
N THR A 126 1.48 13.94 14.98
CA THR A 126 1.33 15.22 15.70
C THR A 126 2.69 15.90 15.91
N VAL A 127 3.72 15.14 16.30
CA VAL A 127 5.09 15.67 16.44
C VAL A 127 5.61 16.16 15.08
N VAL A 128 5.39 15.41 14.00
CA VAL A 128 5.79 15.84 12.65
C VAL A 128 5.07 17.14 12.24
N GLU A 129 3.78 17.28 12.53
CA GLU A 129 3.03 18.52 12.26
C GLU A 129 3.62 19.71 13.03
N GLU A 130 3.92 19.53 14.31
CA GLU A 130 4.52 20.56 15.15
C GLU A 130 5.86 21.03 14.60
N LEU A 131 6.77 20.09 14.29
CA LEU A 131 8.07 20.39 13.68
C LEU A 131 7.90 21.07 12.31
N PHE A 132 6.95 20.61 11.49
CA PHE A 132 6.68 21.17 10.17
C PHE A 132 6.22 22.64 10.24
N PHE A 133 5.30 22.97 11.14
CA PHE A 133 4.76 24.33 11.25
C PHE A 133 5.73 25.29 11.95
N ASN A 134 6.47 24.81 12.96
CA ASN A 134 7.44 25.63 13.69
C ASN A 134 8.78 25.76 12.96
N GLU A 135 9.01 24.94 11.94
CA GLU A 135 10.30 24.82 11.23
C GLU A 135 11.47 24.50 12.16
N ASP A 136 11.17 23.76 13.24
CA ASP A 136 12.14 23.30 14.23
C ASP A 136 12.81 22.02 13.72
N PHE A 137 13.90 22.19 12.97
CA PHE A 137 14.61 21.11 12.29
C PHE A 137 16.04 20.94 12.81
N ASP A 138 16.42 19.70 13.13
CA ASP A 138 17.78 19.36 13.60
C ASP A 138 18.71 19.15 12.40
N ARG A 139 19.00 20.24 11.68
CA ARG A 139 19.89 20.25 10.50
C ARG A 139 21.24 19.63 10.84
N ALA A 140 21.71 18.72 9.99
CA ALA A 140 22.98 18.05 10.16
C ALA A 140 24.15 19.04 9.98
N LYS A 141 25.28 18.76 10.63
CA LYS A 141 26.55 19.38 10.26
C LYS A 141 26.97 18.89 8.87
N TRP A 142 27.90 19.62 8.24
CA TRP A 142 28.36 19.33 6.88
C TRP A 142 28.92 17.90 6.71
N ASP A 143 29.50 17.33 7.77
CA ASP A 143 30.08 15.99 7.85
C ASP A 143 29.12 14.92 8.38
N GLU A 144 27.89 15.31 8.70
CA GLU A 144 26.80 14.44 9.21
C GLU A 144 25.61 14.39 8.23
N ILE A 145 25.74 14.98 7.03
CA ILE A 145 24.71 14.90 5.98
C ILE A 145 24.52 13.43 5.59
N GLY A 146 23.25 13.02 5.45
CA GLY A 146 22.92 11.65 5.08
C GLY A 146 23.29 11.30 3.64
N ASP A 147 23.37 10.00 3.37
CA ASP A 147 23.62 9.44 2.04
C ASP A 147 22.33 8.85 1.44
N VAL A 148 22.23 8.87 0.11
CA VAL A 148 21.14 8.19 -0.62
C VAL A 148 21.69 7.08 -1.50
N ARG A 149 21.04 5.91 -1.44
CA ARG A 149 21.26 4.82 -2.40
C ARG A 149 19.95 4.35 -3.01
N LYS A 150 20.04 3.77 -4.21
CA LYS A 150 18.89 3.20 -4.92
C LYS A 150 18.85 1.69 -4.75
N GLU A 151 17.67 1.14 -4.53
CA GLU A 151 17.45 -0.31 -4.39
C GLU A 151 16.21 -0.73 -5.19
N ASP A 152 16.23 -1.91 -5.81
CA ASP A 152 15.04 -2.49 -6.44
C ASP A 152 14.31 -3.41 -5.45
N ILE A 153 13.12 -2.99 -5.01
CA ILE A 153 12.29 -3.79 -4.10
C ILE A 153 11.32 -4.74 -4.82
N ILE A 154 11.11 -4.57 -6.12
CA ILE A 154 10.07 -5.31 -6.86
C ILE A 154 10.35 -6.82 -6.76
N ARG A 155 11.57 -7.26 -7.03
CA ARG A 155 11.94 -8.68 -6.98
C ARG A 155 11.78 -9.27 -5.57
N PRO A 156 12.39 -8.71 -4.50
CA PRO A 156 12.17 -9.16 -3.13
C PRO A 156 10.69 -9.23 -2.73
N TYR A 157 9.90 -8.23 -3.11
CA TYR A 157 8.46 -8.17 -2.79
C TYR A 157 7.67 -9.31 -3.46
N LEU A 158 7.89 -9.54 -4.76
CA LEU A 158 7.23 -10.63 -5.48
C LEU A 158 7.63 -12.01 -4.92
N ASP A 159 8.89 -12.22 -4.60
CA ASP A 159 9.36 -13.48 -4.01
C ASP A 159 8.75 -13.73 -2.62
N ALA A 160 8.64 -12.68 -1.82
CA ALA A 160 8.01 -12.77 -0.51
C ALA A 160 6.52 -13.13 -0.63
N ILE A 161 5.76 -12.56 -1.58
CA ILE A 161 4.36 -12.95 -1.80
C ILE A 161 4.26 -14.43 -2.22
N LYS A 162 5.06 -14.86 -3.19
CA LYS A 162 4.98 -16.26 -3.68
C LYS A 162 5.27 -17.30 -2.61
N SER A 163 6.12 -16.97 -1.62
CA SER A 163 6.40 -17.86 -0.49
C SER A 163 5.20 -18.09 0.44
N ARG A 164 4.10 -17.34 0.27
CA ARG A 164 2.89 -17.38 1.13
C ARG A 164 1.74 -18.18 0.53
N VAL A 165 1.92 -18.73 -0.66
CA VAL A 165 0.86 -19.41 -1.41
C VAL A 165 1.38 -20.73 -1.99
N ASP A 166 0.47 -21.65 -2.30
CA ASP A 166 0.82 -22.92 -2.95
C ASP A 166 1.02 -22.73 -4.45
N VAL A 167 2.24 -22.36 -4.83
CA VAL A 167 2.63 -22.10 -6.22
C VAL A 167 2.41 -23.32 -7.12
N GLU A 168 2.60 -24.54 -6.62
CA GLU A 168 2.45 -25.76 -7.42
C GLU A 168 0.98 -26.07 -7.69
N ALA A 169 0.09 -25.84 -6.71
CA ALA A 169 -1.35 -25.93 -6.93
C ALA A 169 -1.83 -24.92 -7.99
N ILE A 170 -1.36 -23.67 -7.92
CA ILE A 170 -1.71 -22.63 -8.91
C ILE A 170 -1.20 -23.00 -10.30
N ARG A 171 0.07 -23.43 -10.42
CA ARG A 171 0.66 -23.91 -11.70
C ARG A 171 -0.11 -25.07 -12.29
N LYS A 172 -0.52 -26.03 -11.46
CA LYS A 172 -1.30 -27.20 -11.88
C LYS A 172 -2.67 -26.79 -12.40
N ARG A 173 -3.35 -25.84 -11.74
CA ARG A 173 -4.67 -25.33 -12.18
C ARG A 173 -4.56 -24.41 -13.39
N LYS A 174 -3.46 -23.68 -13.52
CA LYS A 174 -3.15 -22.71 -14.60
C LYS A 174 -4.32 -21.75 -14.88
N PRO A 175 -4.80 -21.00 -13.87
CA PRO A 175 -5.95 -20.13 -14.05
C PRO A 175 -5.66 -19.03 -15.08
N PHE A 176 -6.68 -18.64 -15.85
CA PHE A 176 -6.62 -17.52 -16.77
C PHE A 176 -7.16 -16.26 -16.09
N VAL A 177 -6.27 -15.29 -15.83
CA VAL A 177 -6.59 -14.04 -15.15
C VAL A 177 -6.38 -12.85 -16.08
N VAL A 178 -7.35 -11.94 -16.13
CA VAL A 178 -7.18 -10.62 -16.78
C VAL A 178 -6.89 -9.59 -15.70
N VAL A 179 -5.91 -8.71 -15.93
CA VAL A 179 -5.47 -7.74 -14.92
C VAL A 179 -5.55 -6.33 -15.48
N ASP A 180 -6.17 -5.40 -14.76
CA ASP A 180 -6.13 -3.95 -15.05
C ASP A 180 -5.38 -3.23 -13.92
N THR A 181 -4.15 -2.79 -14.19
CA THR A 181 -3.33 -2.05 -13.22
C THR A 181 -3.46 -0.54 -13.34
N SER A 182 -4.41 -0.06 -14.14
CA SER A 182 -4.81 1.34 -14.24
C SER A 182 -3.65 2.32 -14.45
N ASN A 183 -2.63 1.94 -15.24
CA ASN A 183 -1.39 2.68 -15.45
C ASN A 183 -0.59 3.01 -14.17
N GLY A 184 -0.97 2.42 -13.04
CA GLY A 184 -0.43 2.64 -11.71
C GLY A 184 0.82 1.82 -11.43
N ALA A 185 1.27 1.90 -10.18
CA ALA A 185 2.47 1.22 -9.69
C ALA A 185 2.35 -0.31 -9.75
N GLY A 186 1.13 -0.84 -9.67
CA GLY A 186 0.84 -2.27 -9.84
C GLY A 186 1.25 -2.85 -11.21
N SER A 187 1.40 -1.99 -12.22
CA SER A 187 1.88 -2.37 -13.56
C SER A 187 3.28 -3.00 -13.53
N LEU A 188 4.08 -2.71 -12.49
CA LEU A 188 5.41 -3.26 -12.27
C LEU A 188 5.41 -4.59 -11.50
N THR A 189 4.26 -5.01 -10.94
CA THR A 189 4.19 -6.15 -10.01
C THR A 189 3.15 -7.19 -10.43
N LEU A 190 1.86 -6.88 -10.36
CA LEU A 190 0.79 -7.88 -10.38
C LEU A 190 0.76 -8.78 -11.64
N PRO A 191 0.96 -8.26 -12.88
CA PRO A 191 1.03 -9.11 -14.07
C PRO A 191 2.20 -10.11 -14.02
N TYR A 192 3.35 -9.70 -13.47
CA TYR A 192 4.53 -10.53 -13.33
C TYR A 192 4.35 -11.58 -12.24
N LEU A 193 3.79 -11.18 -11.09
CA LEU A 193 3.46 -12.07 -9.98
C LEU A 193 2.58 -13.23 -10.44
N LEU A 194 1.44 -12.91 -11.07
CA LEU A 194 0.48 -13.93 -11.51
C LEU A 194 1.08 -14.86 -12.56
N ARG A 195 1.90 -14.34 -13.47
CA ARG A 195 2.63 -15.19 -14.44
C ARG A 195 3.60 -16.14 -13.74
N GLU A 196 4.35 -15.67 -12.75
CA GLU A 196 5.30 -16.50 -11.99
C GLU A 196 4.64 -17.55 -11.10
N LEU A 197 3.43 -17.26 -10.62
CA LEU A 197 2.54 -18.21 -9.92
C LEU A 197 1.98 -19.29 -10.85
N GLY A 198 2.09 -19.12 -12.17
CA GLY A 198 1.64 -20.10 -13.17
C GLY A 198 0.33 -19.77 -13.86
N CYS A 199 -0.22 -18.57 -13.67
CA CYS A 199 -1.43 -18.13 -14.35
C CYS A 199 -1.15 -17.85 -15.84
N LYS A 200 -2.15 -18.07 -16.69
CA LYS A 200 -2.23 -17.38 -17.99
C LYS A 200 -2.68 -15.95 -17.70
N VAL A 201 -1.94 -14.95 -18.18
CA VAL A 201 -2.20 -13.54 -17.85
C VAL A 201 -2.44 -12.74 -19.13
N VAL A 202 -3.50 -11.93 -19.12
CA VAL A 202 -3.69 -10.81 -20.07
C VAL A 202 -3.78 -9.54 -19.25
N SER A 203 -2.95 -8.55 -19.57
CA SER A 203 -2.95 -7.27 -18.87
C SER A 203 -3.55 -6.16 -19.72
N VAL A 204 -4.35 -5.31 -19.09
CA VAL A 204 -4.94 -4.08 -19.64
C VAL A 204 -4.36 -2.91 -18.85
N ASN A 205 -4.09 -1.78 -19.53
CA ASN A 205 -3.54 -0.56 -18.92
C ASN A 205 -2.29 -0.79 -18.04
N ALA A 206 -1.44 -1.77 -18.41
CA ALA A 206 -0.27 -2.16 -17.62
C ALA A 206 1.05 -1.52 -18.06
N HIS A 207 0.99 -0.40 -18.77
CA HIS A 207 2.14 0.48 -18.96
C HIS A 207 2.08 1.58 -17.88
N PRO A 208 3.12 1.76 -17.06
CA PRO A 208 3.17 2.83 -16.08
C PRO A 208 3.04 4.20 -16.76
N ASP A 209 1.99 4.95 -16.43
CA ASP A 209 1.76 6.30 -16.95
C ASP A 209 0.98 7.14 -15.92
N GLY A 210 1.65 8.15 -15.36
CA GLY A 210 1.07 9.03 -14.35
C GLY A 210 -0.02 9.97 -14.86
N HIS A 211 -0.29 10.02 -16.18
CA HIS A 211 -1.44 10.73 -16.74
C HIS A 211 -2.73 9.91 -16.61
N PHE A 212 -2.64 8.62 -16.26
CA PHE A 212 -3.77 7.70 -16.13
C PHE A 212 -4.71 7.73 -17.37
N PRO A 213 -4.19 7.49 -18.59
CA PRO A 213 -4.92 7.70 -19.84
C PRO A 213 -6.17 6.82 -20.00
N ALA A 214 -6.23 5.68 -19.32
CA ALA A 214 -7.36 4.77 -19.42
C ALA A 214 -8.60 5.29 -18.67
N ARG A 215 -8.40 5.79 -17.45
CA ARG A 215 -9.43 6.26 -16.51
C ARG A 215 -8.77 6.81 -15.25
N ASN A 216 -9.53 7.52 -14.42
CA ASN A 216 -9.12 7.77 -13.05
C ASN A 216 -8.74 6.45 -12.35
N PRO A 217 -7.67 6.43 -11.54
CA PRO A 217 -7.12 5.21 -10.98
C PRO A 217 -7.94 4.60 -9.83
N GLU A 218 -9.22 4.93 -9.71
CA GLU A 218 -10.13 4.32 -8.75
C GLU A 218 -10.86 3.11 -9.37
N PRO A 219 -10.70 1.90 -8.84
CA PRO A 219 -11.32 0.69 -9.38
C PRO A 219 -12.76 0.49 -8.86
N ASN A 220 -13.60 1.52 -8.96
CA ASN A 220 -15.03 1.39 -8.64
C ASN A 220 -15.80 0.74 -9.82
N GLU A 221 -16.99 0.21 -9.57
CA GLU A 221 -17.77 -0.52 -10.57
C GLU A 221 -18.05 0.31 -11.84
N GLU A 222 -18.27 1.61 -11.69
CA GLU A 222 -18.50 2.53 -12.81
C GLU A 222 -17.28 2.62 -13.73
N ASN A 223 -16.10 2.78 -13.15
CA ASN A 223 -14.82 2.87 -13.85
C ASN A 223 -14.40 1.53 -14.48
N LEU A 224 -14.90 0.41 -13.97
CA LEU A 224 -14.55 -0.94 -14.45
C LEU A 224 -15.53 -1.50 -15.50
N LYS A 225 -16.52 -0.74 -15.97
CA LYS A 225 -17.52 -1.19 -16.96
C LYS A 225 -16.92 -1.87 -18.18
N ASP A 226 -15.88 -1.29 -18.76
CA ASP A 226 -15.24 -1.87 -19.95
C ASP A 226 -14.32 -3.03 -19.60
N PHE A 227 -13.63 -2.97 -18.46
CA PHE A 227 -12.83 -4.09 -17.95
C PHE A 227 -13.69 -5.33 -17.70
N MET A 228 -14.88 -5.17 -17.10
CA MET A 228 -15.86 -6.24 -16.90
C MET A 228 -16.26 -6.94 -18.20
N LYS A 229 -16.48 -6.17 -19.28
CA LYS A 229 -16.75 -6.73 -20.61
C LYS A 229 -15.54 -7.47 -21.17
N VAL A 230 -14.33 -6.96 -20.97
CA VAL A 230 -13.09 -7.61 -21.42
C VAL A 230 -12.90 -8.97 -20.73
N VAL A 231 -13.10 -9.05 -19.41
CA VAL A 231 -13.02 -10.31 -18.64
C VAL A 231 -13.93 -11.37 -19.24
N LYS A 232 -15.22 -11.02 -19.43
CA LYS A 232 -16.22 -11.90 -20.03
C LYS A 232 -15.88 -12.28 -21.48
N ALA A 233 -15.50 -11.31 -22.29
CA ALA A 233 -15.22 -11.52 -23.72
C ALA A 233 -14.00 -12.42 -23.95
N LEU A 234 -12.99 -12.35 -23.06
CA LEU A 234 -11.82 -13.22 -23.12
C LEU A 234 -12.09 -14.62 -22.55
N GLY A 235 -13.20 -14.82 -21.83
CA GLY A 235 -13.51 -16.09 -21.16
C GLY A 235 -12.48 -16.44 -20.09
N ALA A 236 -12.06 -15.43 -19.31
CA ALA A 236 -11.13 -15.63 -18.21
C ALA A 236 -11.82 -16.26 -16.99
N ASP A 237 -11.05 -16.97 -16.16
CA ASP A 237 -11.57 -17.53 -14.90
C ASP A 237 -11.99 -16.40 -13.93
N PHE A 238 -11.28 -15.26 -13.96
CA PHE A 238 -11.66 -14.02 -13.27
C PHE A 238 -10.80 -12.83 -13.74
N GLY A 239 -11.18 -11.62 -13.34
CA GLY A 239 -10.42 -10.39 -13.51
C GLY A 239 -9.97 -9.77 -12.19
N VAL A 240 -8.85 -9.03 -12.20
CA VAL A 240 -8.36 -8.24 -11.06
C VAL A 240 -8.04 -6.82 -11.52
N ALA A 241 -8.58 -5.81 -10.84
CA ALA A 241 -8.24 -4.41 -11.05
C ALA A 241 -7.58 -3.80 -9.81
N GLN A 242 -6.55 -2.99 -9.99
CA GLN A 242 -5.88 -2.25 -8.90
C GLN A 242 -6.09 -0.75 -9.04
N ASP A 243 -5.84 -0.03 -7.95
CA ASP A 243 -5.75 1.42 -7.96
C ASP A 243 -4.32 1.94 -8.20
N GLY A 244 -4.15 3.27 -8.21
CA GLY A 244 -2.93 3.93 -8.67
C GLY A 244 -1.65 3.51 -7.93
N ASP A 245 -1.74 3.32 -6.61
CA ASP A 245 -0.64 2.84 -5.77
C ASP A 245 -0.73 1.36 -5.38
N ALA A 246 -1.71 0.65 -5.94
CA ALA A 246 -1.89 -0.80 -5.88
C ALA A 246 -1.98 -1.40 -4.46
N ASP A 247 -2.51 -0.63 -3.50
CA ASP A 247 -2.85 -1.17 -2.18
C ASP A 247 -4.21 -1.88 -2.17
N ARG A 248 -5.07 -1.61 -3.17
CA ARG A 248 -6.37 -2.30 -3.36
C ARG A 248 -6.36 -3.27 -4.54
N ALA A 249 -7.16 -4.32 -4.41
CA ALA A 249 -7.50 -5.23 -5.51
C ALA A 249 -9.03 -5.47 -5.53
N VAL A 250 -9.62 -5.31 -6.71
CA VAL A 250 -11.04 -5.51 -6.99
C VAL A 250 -11.18 -6.65 -7.97
N PHE A 251 -12.14 -7.54 -7.73
CA PHE A 251 -12.29 -8.77 -8.49
C PHE A 251 -13.55 -8.76 -9.35
N ILE A 252 -13.43 -9.33 -10.55
CA ILE A 252 -14.52 -9.52 -11.50
C ILE A 252 -14.67 -11.03 -11.74
N ASP A 253 -15.88 -11.57 -11.63
CA ASP A 253 -16.11 -13.00 -11.89
C ASP A 253 -16.03 -13.36 -13.39
N GLU A 254 -16.12 -14.65 -13.72
CA GLU A 254 -16.05 -15.16 -15.09
C GLU A 254 -17.20 -14.66 -15.99
N ASN A 255 -18.31 -14.20 -15.39
CA ASN A 255 -19.47 -13.68 -16.09
C ASN A 255 -19.38 -12.18 -16.36
N GLY A 256 -18.32 -11.52 -15.87
CA GLY A 256 -18.10 -10.08 -15.97
C GLY A 256 -18.83 -9.29 -14.90
N ASN A 257 -19.18 -9.88 -13.75
CA ASN A 257 -19.82 -9.17 -12.65
C ASN A 257 -18.80 -8.63 -11.64
N PHE A 258 -19.06 -7.44 -11.13
CA PHE A 258 -18.30 -6.85 -10.04
C PHE A 258 -18.50 -7.63 -8.73
N VAL A 259 -17.41 -8.07 -8.11
CA VAL A 259 -17.44 -8.75 -6.81
C VAL A 259 -17.15 -7.74 -5.70
N GLN A 260 -18.11 -7.57 -4.78
CA GLN A 260 -17.93 -6.70 -3.62
C GLN A 260 -16.74 -7.16 -2.75
N GLY A 261 -16.01 -6.19 -2.21
CA GLY A 261 -14.75 -6.43 -1.51
C GLY A 261 -14.90 -7.23 -0.22
N ASP A 262 -16.02 -7.12 0.49
CA ASP A 262 -16.33 -7.92 1.66
C ASP A 262 -16.44 -9.44 1.32
N LYS A 263 -16.87 -9.80 0.11
CA LYS A 263 -16.94 -11.20 -0.35
C LYS A 263 -15.54 -11.78 -0.60
N THR A 264 -14.66 -11.02 -1.23
CA THR A 264 -13.28 -11.47 -1.49
C THR A 264 -12.48 -11.49 -0.20
N PHE A 265 -12.68 -10.51 0.69
CA PHE A 265 -12.14 -10.55 2.04
C PHE A 265 -12.64 -11.79 2.80
N ALA A 266 -13.94 -12.11 2.75
CA ALA A 266 -14.48 -13.31 3.39
C ALA A 266 -13.84 -14.60 2.84
N LEU A 267 -13.62 -14.69 1.53
CA LEU A 267 -12.99 -15.85 0.90
C LEU A 267 -11.54 -16.03 1.39
N VAL A 268 -10.77 -14.94 1.42
CA VAL A 268 -9.38 -14.95 1.92
C VAL A 268 -9.33 -15.25 3.42
N ALA A 269 -10.21 -14.64 4.21
CA ALA A 269 -10.29 -14.86 5.65
C ALA A 269 -10.63 -16.31 6.00
N ASP A 270 -11.54 -16.96 5.25
CA ASP A 270 -11.86 -18.38 5.44
C ASP A 270 -10.63 -19.26 5.25
N ALA A 271 -9.85 -19.01 4.19
CA ALA A 271 -8.61 -19.75 3.94
C ALA A 271 -7.58 -19.53 5.06
N VAL A 272 -7.30 -18.28 5.44
CA VAL A 272 -6.29 -17.94 6.44
C VAL A 272 -6.66 -18.46 7.83
N LEU A 273 -7.91 -18.28 8.26
CA LEU A 273 -8.35 -18.75 9.58
C LEU A 273 -8.36 -20.28 9.66
N ARG A 274 -8.72 -20.96 8.56
CA ARG A 274 -8.66 -22.43 8.48
C ARG A 274 -7.24 -22.95 8.58
N GLU A 275 -6.30 -22.34 7.85
CA GLU A 275 -4.88 -22.69 7.89
C GLU A 275 -4.26 -22.46 9.28
N ASN A 276 -4.68 -21.39 9.95
CA ASN A 276 -4.23 -21.05 11.30
C ASN A 276 -4.94 -21.84 12.42
N GLY A 277 -6.04 -22.54 12.12
CA GLY A 277 -6.85 -23.25 13.12
C GLY A 277 -7.66 -22.34 14.05
N GLY A 278 -8.12 -21.19 13.53
CA GLY A 278 -8.82 -20.14 14.26
C GLY A 278 -8.02 -18.85 14.30
N GLY A 279 -8.22 -18.04 15.34
CA GLY A 279 -7.48 -16.78 15.55
C GLY A 279 -8.38 -15.58 15.79
N LEU A 280 -7.90 -14.40 15.41
CA LEU A 280 -8.61 -13.13 15.55
C LEU A 280 -8.72 -12.43 14.20
N LEU A 281 -9.96 -12.26 13.73
CA LEU A 281 -10.29 -11.42 12.58
C LEU A 281 -10.59 -10.00 13.06
N VAL A 282 -9.92 -9.00 12.47
CA VAL A 282 -10.15 -7.58 12.80
C VAL A 282 -10.78 -6.88 11.60
N THR A 283 -11.90 -6.20 11.81
CA THR A 283 -12.61 -5.50 10.73
C THR A 283 -13.40 -4.31 11.26
N THR A 284 -13.97 -3.48 10.40
CA THR A 284 -14.72 -2.29 10.83
C THR A 284 -16.17 -2.65 11.21
N VAL A 285 -16.86 -1.78 11.95
CA VAL A 285 -18.31 -1.88 12.20
C VAL A 285 -19.17 -1.76 10.93
N ALA A 286 -18.60 -1.30 9.81
CA ALA A 286 -19.29 -1.14 8.53
C ALA A 286 -19.24 -2.40 7.65
N THR A 287 -18.32 -3.34 7.94
CA THR A 287 -18.15 -4.57 7.16
C THR A 287 -19.31 -5.55 7.40
N SER A 288 -19.73 -6.28 6.37
CA SER A 288 -20.80 -7.29 6.42
C SER A 288 -20.66 -8.31 7.56
N TYR A 289 -21.79 -8.83 8.05
CA TYR A 289 -21.85 -9.95 9.02
C TYR A 289 -21.37 -11.28 8.42
N LEU A 290 -21.20 -11.35 7.09
CA LEU A 290 -20.56 -12.48 6.42
C LEU A 290 -19.22 -12.87 7.08
N LEU A 291 -18.44 -11.87 7.54
CA LEU A 291 -17.15 -12.11 8.18
C LEU A 291 -17.29 -12.73 9.58
N ASP A 292 -18.38 -12.46 10.31
CA ASP A 292 -18.67 -13.15 11.57
C ASP A 292 -19.00 -14.61 11.34
N ASP A 293 -19.74 -14.92 10.28
CA ASP A 293 -20.06 -16.29 9.91
C ASP A 293 -18.78 -17.07 9.53
N ILE A 294 -17.88 -16.45 8.76
CA ILE A 294 -16.57 -17.04 8.43
C ILE A 294 -15.72 -17.25 9.69
N ALA A 295 -15.64 -16.26 10.57
CA ALA A 295 -14.88 -16.39 11.81
C ALA A 295 -15.43 -17.51 12.70
N LYS A 296 -16.76 -17.54 12.90
CA LYS A 296 -17.45 -18.57 13.68
C LYS A 296 -17.24 -19.97 13.10
N ARG A 297 -17.33 -20.11 11.77
CA ARG A 297 -17.08 -21.38 11.07
C ARG A 297 -15.68 -21.93 11.33
N ASN A 298 -14.70 -21.05 11.50
CA ASN A 298 -13.30 -21.40 11.72
C ASN A 298 -12.86 -21.30 13.20
N ASN A 299 -13.79 -21.21 14.16
CA ASN A 299 -13.49 -21.04 15.60
C ASN A 299 -12.61 -19.81 15.91
N ALA A 300 -12.73 -18.74 15.12
CA ALA A 300 -12.05 -17.47 15.32
C ALA A 300 -12.95 -16.44 16.04
N LYS A 301 -12.30 -15.46 16.67
CA LYS A 301 -12.97 -14.28 17.24
C LYS A 301 -13.02 -13.16 16.21
N VAL A 302 -13.98 -12.25 16.36
CA VAL A 302 -14.05 -11.01 15.58
C VAL A 302 -13.86 -9.81 16.50
N MET A 303 -13.00 -8.87 16.10
CA MET A 303 -12.89 -7.55 16.69
C MET A 303 -13.41 -6.51 15.70
N ARG A 304 -14.38 -5.71 16.14
CA ARG A 304 -14.97 -4.63 15.35
C ARG A 304 -14.37 -3.28 15.75
N THR A 305 -13.80 -2.56 14.80
CA THR A 305 -13.21 -1.23 14.99
C THR A 305 -14.07 -0.13 14.35
N ARG A 306 -13.72 1.13 14.58
CA ARG A 306 -14.19 2.24 13.73
C ARG A 306 -13.64 2.09 12.31
N VAL A 307 -14.29 2.73 11.34
CA VAL A 307 -13.85 2.76 9.92
C VAL A 307 -12.50 3.46 9.78
N GLY A 308 -11.58 2.85 9.01
CA GLY A 308 -10.24 3.38 8.73
C GLY A 308 -9.17 2.27 8.71
N ASP A 309 -8.44 2.18 7.60
CA ASP A 309 -7.37 1.21 7.35
C ASP A 309 -6.32 1.14 8.46
N LEU A 310 -5.78 2.28 8.90
CA LEU A 310 -4.79 2.32 9.99
C LEU A 310 -5.36 1.90 11.35
N ILE A 311 -6.68 2.02 11.55
CA ILE A 311 -7.33 1.57 12.78
C ILE A 311 -7.35 0.04 12.81
N VAL A 312 -7.70 -0.59 11.69
CA VAL A 312 -7.67 -2.05 11.54
C VAL A 312 -6.23 -2.56 11.66
N ALA A 313 -5.27 -1.96 10.94
CA ALA A 313 -3.86 -2.33 11.01
C ALA A 313 -3.28 -2.24 12.43
N ARG A 314 -3.61 -1.17 13.17
CA ARG A 314 -3.18 -0.97 14.55
C ARG A 314 -3.80 -2.02 15.48
N ALA A 315 -5.09 -2.29 15.35
CA ALA A 315 -5.77 -3.32 16.15
C ALA A 315 -5.23 -4.73 15.86
N LEU A 316 -4.87 -5.04 14.61
CA LEU A 316 -4.16 -6.28 14.27
C LEU A 316 -2.82 -6.37 15.00
N LEU A 317 -2.05 -5.29 15.04
CA LEU A 317 -0.76 -5.27 15.75
C LEU A 317 -0.91 -5.38 17.27
N GLU A 318 -1.83 -4.63 17.88
CA GLU A 318 -2.00 -4.55 19.34
C GLU A 318 -2.62 -5.83 19.93
N HIS A 319 -3.37 -6.59 19.14
CA HIS A 319 -4.10 -7.77 19.60
C HIS A 319 -3.63 -9.08 18.96
N ASP A 320 -2.45 -9.08 18.33
CA ASP A 320 -1.88 -10.26 17.65
C ASP A 320 -2.89 -10.90 16.68
N GLY A 321 -3.49 -10.04 15.86
CA GLY A 321 -4.55 -10.41 14.94
C GLY A 321 -4.05 -11.29 13.79
N THR A 322 -4.90 -12.20 13.33
CA THR A 322 -4.55 -13.20 12.31
C THR A 322 -4.75 -12.67 10.90
N ILE A 323 -5.87 -11.97 10.67
CA ILE A 323 -6.22 -11.38 9.38
C ILE A 323 -7.14 -10.19 9.64
N GLY A 324 -7.10 -9.17 8.80
CA GLY A 324 -8.11 -8.12 8.86
C GLY A 324 -8.39 -7.47 7.53
N GLY A 325 -9.35 -6.55 7.54
CA GLY A 325 -9.74 -5.83 6.34
C GLY A 325 -10.88 -4.84 6.58
N GLU A 326 -11.30 -4.21 5.49
CA GLU A 326 -12.41 -3.26 5.46
C GLU A 326 -13.49 -3.73 4.47
N GLU A 327 -14.65 -3.08 4.48
CA GLU A 327 -15.81 -3.39 3.61
C GLU A 327 -15.50 -3.33 2.10
N ASN A 328 -14.46 -2.59 1.72
CA ASN A 328 -14.01 -2.47 0.34
C ASN A 328 -13.06 -3.59 -0.11
N GLY A 329 -12.80 -4.60 0.74
CA GLY A 329 -11.91 -5.72 0.43
C GLY A 329 -10.43 -5.44 0.64
N GLY A 330 -10.09 -4.33 1.31
CA GLY A 330 -8.73 -3.98 1.69
C GLY A 330 -8.14 -4.93 2.73
N VAL A 331 -7.75 -6.14 2.32
CA VAL A 331 -7.22 -7.18 3.22
C VAL A 331 -5.80 -6.83 3.69
N ILE A 332 -5.56 -7.07 4.98
CA ILE A 332 -4.28 -6.86 5.67
C ILE A 332 -3.79 -8.21 6.17
N PHE A 333 -2.55 -8.57 5.82
CA PHE A 333 -1.86 -9.78 6.25
C PHE A 333 -0.74 -9.39 7.25
N PRO A 334 -1.00 -9.41 8.57
CA PRO A 334 -0.11 -8.80 9.59
C PRO A 334 1.31 -9.34 9.59
N ASP A 335 1.45 -10.61 9.27
CA ASP A 335 2.73 -11.31 9.18
C ASP A 335 3.53 -10.96 7.92
N PHE A 336 2.92 -10.30 6.93
CA PHE A 336 3.54 -9.82 5.70
C PHE A 336 3.72 -8.29 5.70
N VAL A 337 2.62 -7.54 5.64
CA VAL A 337 2.61 -6.06 5.76
C VAL A 337 1.41 -5.64 6.60
N LEU A 338 1.65 -4.74 7.57
CA LEU A 338 0.60 -4.11 8.39
C LEU A 338 -0.07 -2.96 7.63
N GLY A 339 -0.57 -3.27 6.44
CA GLY A 339 -1.25 -2.38 5.50
C GLY A 339 -2.00 -3.20 4.47
N ARG A 340 -2.88 -2.54 3.71
CA ARG A 340 -3.60 -3.21 2.62
C ARG A 340 -2.64 -3.63 1.52
N ASP A 341 -2.81 -4.85 1.01
CA ASP A 341 -2.00 -5.34 -0.10
C ASP A 341 -2.86 -6.08 -1.13
N GLY A 342 -3.16 -5.41 -2.23
CA GLY A 342 -3.93 -5.97 -3.32
C GLY A 342 -3.22 -7.13 -4.04
N ALA A 343 -1.90 -7.12 -4.12
CA ALA A 343 -1.15 -8.18 -4.81
C ALA A 343 -1.09 -9.46 -3.96
N MET A 344 -0.89 -9.34 -2.65
CA MET A 344 -0.98 -10.46 -1.71
C MET A 344 -2.42 -11.02 -1.67
N THR A 345 -3.43 -10.14 -1.69
CA THR A 345 -4.84 -10.56 -1.76
C THR A 345 -5.14 -11.33 -3.05
N ALA A 346 -4.63 -10.89 -4.20
CA ALA A 346 -4.84 -11.57 -5.47
C ALA A 346 -4.07 -12.89 -5.61
N ALA A 347 -2.96 -13.05 -4.88
CA ALA A 347 -2.19 -14.29 -4.87
C ALA A 347 -2.83 -15.38 -4.00
N LYS A 348 -3.49 -14.98 -2.90
CA LYS A 348 -4.09 -15.88 -1.91
C LYS A 348 -5.39 -16.50 -2.40
#